data_AF-A0A0J9BL91-F1
#
_entry.id   AF-A0A0J9BL91-F1
#
_cell.length_a   1.000
_cell.length_b   1.000
_cell.length_c   1.000
_cell.angle_alpha   90.00
_cell.angle_beta   90.00
_cell.angle_gamma   90.00
#
_symmetry.space_group_name_H-M   'P 1'
#
loop_
_entity.id
_entity.type
_entity.pdbx_description
1 polymer ?
#
loop_
_entity_poly.entity_id
_entity_poly.type
_entity_poly.pdbx_seq_one_letter_code
_entity_poly.pdbx_strand_id
1 'polypeptide(L)' 'MARKTKAQAQETKSLLIEAAIDCFASRGVSATSLSEIAEHAGMTRGAIYWHFKNKTELFKEIWVNSDEEID' A
#
# COMPACT_ATOMS: atom_id res chain seq x y z
N MET A 1 10.92 7.82 -18.61
CA MET A 1 11.40 7.23 -17.34
C MET A 1 11.72 5.77 -17.57
N ALA A 2 12.83 5.26 -17.03
CA ALA A 2 13.19 3.84 -17.14
C ALA A 2 12.14 2.96 -16.45
N ARG A 3 11.84 1.78 -17.02
CA ARG A 3 10.93 0.81 -16.42
C ARG A 3 11.48 0.38 -15.06
N LYS A 4 10.71 0.56 -13.97
CA LYS A 4 11.09 0.00 -12.66
C LYS A 4 11.27 -1.52 -12.79
N THR A 5 12.28 -2.05 -12.12
CA THR A 5 12.49 -3.50 -12.04
C THR A 5 11.39 -4.16 -11.19
N LYS A 6 11.21 -5.48 -11.33
CA LYS A 6 10.25 -6.24 -10.52
C LYS A 6 10.53 -6.09 -9.01
N ALA A 7 11.80 -6.07 -8.62
CA ALA A 7 12.21 -5.89 -7.23
C ALA A 7 11.80 -4.52 -6.67
N GLN A 8 12.07 -3.44 -7.41
CA GLN A 8 11.68 -2.08 -7.02
C GLN A 8 10.15 -1.91 -6.94
N ALA A 9 9.41 -2.59 -7.83
CA ALA A 9 7.95 -2.61 -7.75
C ALA A 9 7.50 -3.33 -6.46
N GLN A 10 8.08 -4.47 -6.13
CA GLN A 10 7.73 -5.18 -4.89
C GLN A 10 8.04 -4.36 -3.64
N GLU A 11 9.21 -3.71 -3.58
CA GLU A 11 9.58 -2.82 -2.48
C GLU A 11 8.59 -1.65 -2.33
N THR A 12 8.20 -1.02 -3.46
CA THR A 12 7.19 0.05 -3.42
C THR A 12 5.84 -0.49 -2.92
N LYS A 13 5.46 -1.73 -3.31
CA LYS A 13 4.22 -2.37 -2.83
C LYS A 13 4.25 -2.57 -1.31
N SER A 14 5.36 -3.09 -0.76
CA SER A 14 5.52 -3.32 0.68
C SER A 14 5.43 -2.03 1.48
N LEU A 15 6.12 -0.96 1.06
CA LEU A 15 6.05 0.35 1.72
C LEU A 15 4.63 0.93 1.75
N LEU A 16 3.86 0.73 0.67
CA LEU A 16 2.47 1.17 0.61
C LEU A 16 1.55 0.36 1.54
N ILE A 17 1.84 -0.94 1.74
CA ILE A 17 1.09 -1.81 2.66
C ILE A 17 1.35 -1.41 4.11
N GLU A 18 2.62 -1.22 4.49
CA GLU A 18 3.01 -0.74 5.83
C GLU A 18 2.34 0.61 6.14
N ALA A 19 2.45 1.58 5.23
CA ALA A 19 1.82 2.88 5.39
C ALA A 19 0.29 2.81 5.49
N ALA A 20 -0.34 1.85 4.80
CA ALA A 20 -1.77 1.62 4.89
C ALA A 20 -2.18 1.10 6.26
N ILE A 21 -1.41 0.15 6.83
CA ILE A 21 -1.63 -0.39 8.17
C ILE A 21 -1.57 0.75 9.20
N ASP A 22 -0.53 1.58 9.15
CA ASP A 22 -0.37 2.72 10.07
C ASP A 22 -1.52 3.74 9.96
N CYS A 23 -1.90 4.09 8.72
CA CYS A 23 -3.01 5.01 8.49
C CYS A 23 -4.36 4.43 8.95
N PHE A 24 -4.61 3.14 8.71
CA PHE A 24 -5.84 2.48 9.14
C PHE A 24 -5.89 2.31 10.65
N ALA A 25 -4.79 1.99 11.31
CA ALA A 25 -4.71 1.87 12.76
C ALA A 25 -4.94 3.23 13.46
N SER A 26 -4.43 4.33 12.89
CA SER A 26 -4.54 5.66 13.48
C SER A 26 -5.88 6.36 13.24
N ARG A 27 -6.46 6.23 12.04
CA ARG A 27 -7.66 7.01 11.63
C ARG A 27 -8.85 6.16 11.22
N GLY A 28 -8.67 4.85 11.10
CA GLY A 28 -9.68 3.94 10.57
C GLY A 28 -9.71 3.90 9.04
N VAL A 29 -10.27 2.81 8.52
CA VAL A 29 -10.32 2.54 7.07
C VAL A 29 -11.13 3.59 6.33
N SER A 30 -12.33 3.93 6.81
CA SER A 30 -13.25 4.85 6.11
C SER A 30 -12.67 6.25 5.93
N ALA A 31 -11.95 6.77 6.93
CA ALA A 31 -11.39 8.12 6.94
C ALA A 31 -10.06 8.25 6.17
N THR A 32 -9.51 7.14 5.68
CA THR A 32 -8.22 7.13 4.95
C THR A 32 -8.43 6.95 3.45
N SER A 33 -7.72 7.74 2.65
CA SER A 33 -7.67 7.67 1.19
C SER A 33 -6.37 7.06 0.67
N LEU A 34 -6.38 6.54 -0.56
CA LEU A 34 -5.16 6.03 -1.22
C LEU A 34 -4.09 7.11 -1.38
N SER A 35 -4.49 8.36 -1.64
CA SER A 35 -3.53 9.46 -1.81
C SER A 35 -2.78 9.77 -0.51
N GLU A 36 -3.49 9.77 0.63
CA GLU A 36 -2.87 9.99 1.95
C GLU A 36 -1.93 8.84 2.33
N ILE A 37 -2.28 7.60 1.97
CA ILE A 37 -1.39 6.44 2.18
C ILE A 37 -0.11 6.59 1.35
N ALA A 38 -0.24 6.99 0.08
CA ALA A 38 0.91 7.23 -0.78
C ALA A 38 1.81 8.34 -0.21
N GLU A 39 1.21 9.44 0.25
CA GLU A 39 1.93 10.54 0.89
C GLU A 39 2.65 10.07 2.16
N HIS A 40 1.98 9.30 3.00
CA HIS A 40 2.56 8.73 4.22
C HIS A 40 3.74 7.79 3.91
N ALA A 41 3.67 7.03 2.82
CA ALA A 41 4.75 6.17 2.33
C ALA A 41 5.90 6.93 1.63
N GLY A 42 5.82 8.26 1.50
CA GLY A 42 6.78 9.05 0.72
C GLY A 42 6.70 8.78 -0.80
N MET A 43 5.56 8.29 -1.28
CA MET A 43 5.31 7.89 -2.65
C MET A 43 4.39 8.87 -3.39
N THR A 44 4.45 8.86 -4.71
CA THR A 44 3.50 9.64 -5.52
C THR A 44 2.13 8.99 -5.53
N ARG A 45 1.08 9.80 -5.71
CA ARG A 45 -0.27 9.30 -5.94
C ARG A 45 -0.33 8.32 -7.14
N GLY A 46 0.43 8.56 -8.20
CA GLY A 46 0.50 7.64 -9.34
C GLY A 46 1.08 6.27 -8.98
N ALA A 47 2.02 6.20 -8.03
CA ALA A 47 2.61 4.96 -7.57
C ALA A 47 1.58 4.06 -6.87
N ILE A 48 0.74 4.59 -5.98
CA ILE A 48 -0.26 3.76 -5.30
C ILE A 48 -1.32 3.24 -6.27
N TYR A 49 -1.78 4.06 -7.23
CA TYR A 49 -2.75 3.61 -8.24
C TYR A 49 -2.18 2.62 -9.26
N TRP A 50 -0.85 2.54 -9.38
CA TRP A 50 -0.20 1.49 -10.16
C TRP A 50 -0.32 0.12 -9.48
N HIS A 51 -0.29 0.09 -8.14
CA HIS A 51 -0.38 -1.14 -7.34
C HIS A 51 -1.81 -1.52 -6.96
N PHE A 52 -2.66 -0.55 -6.64
CA PHE A 52 -3.98 -0.77 -6.07
C PHE A 52 -5.01 0.13 -6.75
N LYS A 53 -6.03 -0.48 -7.35
CA LYS A 53 -7.14 0.21 -8.02
C LYS A 53 -8.03 0.94 -7.03
N ASN A 54 -8.17 0.40 -5.82
CA ASN A 54 -9.02 0.97 -4.78
C ASN A 54 -8.58 0.51 -3.37
N LYS A 55 -9.16 1.15 -2.35
CA LYS A 55 -8.88 0.85 -0.94
C LYS A 55 -9.22 -0.60 -0.54
N THR A 56 -10.23 -1.21 -1.17
CA THR A 56 -10.62 -2.59 -0.89
C THR A 56 -9.55 -3.59 -1.36
N GLU A 57 -8.93 -3.36 -2.52
CA GLU A 57 -7.82 -4.19 -3.02
C GLU A 57 -6.60 -4.09 -2.10
N LEU A 58 -6.24 -2.88 -1.69
CA LEU A 58 -5.17 -2.66 -0.70
C LEU A 58 -5.47 -3.36 0.64
N PHE A 59 -6.70 -3.24 1.14
CA PHE A 59 -7.09 -3.88 2.39
C PHE A 59 -7.05 -5.42 2.32
N LYS A 60 -7.44 -6.00 1.18
CA LYS A 60 -7.30 -7.45 0.94
C LYS A 60 -5.85 -7.89 0.92
N GLU A 61 -4.98 -7.09 0.32
CA GLU A 61 -3.55 -7.38 0.26
C GLU A 61 -2.90 -7.35 1.64
N ILE A 62 -3.30 -6.44 2.53
CA ILE A 62 -2.87 -6.48 3.94
C ILE A 62 -3.19 -7.84 4.57
N TRP A 63 -4.43 -8.33 4.41
CA TRP A 63 -4.83 -9.65 4.93
C TRP A 63 -3.98 -10.79 4.40
N VAL A 64 -3.74 -10.83 3.09
CA VAL A 64 -2.93 -11.89 2.46
C VAL A 64 -1.48 -11.86 2.95
N ASN A 65 -0.90 -10.68 3.18
CA ASN A 65 0.47 -10.56 3.69
C ASN A 65 0.57 -10.96 5.18
N SER A 66 -0.51 -10.82 5.96
CA SER A 66 -0.53 -11.23 7.37
C SER A 66 -0.71 -12.73 7.57
N ASP A 67 -1.28 -13.44 6.59
CA ASP A 67 -1.41 -14.91 6.64
C ASP A 67 -0.09 -15.64 6.34
N GLU A 68 0.91 -14.97 5.73
CA GLU A 68 2.24 -15.56 5.47
C GLU A 68 3.17 -15.63 6.71
N GLU A 69 2.83 -14.95 7.81
CA GLU A 69 3.61 -14.96 9.07
C GLU A 69 3.11 -15.99 10.10
N ILE A 70 2.07 -16.79 9.78
CA ILE A 70 1.45 -17.78 10.69
C ILE A 70 1.76 -19.24 10.26
N ASP A 71 2.95 -19.50 9.72
CA ASP A 71 3.52 -20.87 9.55
C ASP A 71 4.89 -21.00 10.24
#